data_AF-A0A377V275-F1
#
_entry.id   AF-A0A377V275-F1
#
_cell.length_a   1.000
_cell.length_b   1.000
_cell.length_c   1.000
_cell.angle_alpha   90.00
_cell.angle_beta   90.00
_cell.angle_gamma   90.00
#
_symmetry.space_group_name_H-M   'P 1'
#
loop_
_entity.id
_entity.type
_entity.pdbx_description
1 polymer ?
#
loop_
_entity_poly.entity_id
_entity_poly.type
_entity_poly.pdbx_seq_one_letter_code
_entity_poly.pdbx_strand_id
1 'polypeptide(L)'
;MVLTGRRAGMFAREDITALGLAYLRECLQVARAEGAALSDNVPEEIIAGFHRAPADLSTSILIDRLNGRPLEWDIRNGVVQRRGRQHGIPTPLSDIIVPLLAAASDGPG
;
A
#
# COMPACT_ATOMS: atom_id res chain seq x y z
N MET A 1 -3.20 -6.35 -1.67
CA MET A 1 -4.25 -7.24 -1.13
C MET A 1 -5.65 -6.81 -1.55
N VAL A 2 -6.13 -5.60 -1.21
CA VAL A 2 -7.47 -5.11 -1.60
C VAL A 2 -7.72 -5.21 -3.11
N LEU A 3 -6.82 -4.64 -3.91
CA LEU A 3 -6.96 -4.58 -5.38
C LEU A 3 -6.99 -5.95 -6.07
N THR A 4 -6.41 -6.98 -5.45
CA THR A 4 -6.34 -8.33 -6.03
C THR A 4 -7.33 -9.30 -5.39
N GLY A 5 -7.99 -8.92 -4.30
CA GLY A 5 -8.79 -9.85 -3.48
C GLY A 5 -7.97 -11.01 -2.88
N ARG A 6 -6.64 -10.90 -2.83
CA ARG A 6 -5.74 -11.94 -2.30
C ARG A 6 -5.16 -11.56 -0.94
N ARG A 7 -4.83 -12.60 -0.17
CA ARG A 7 -4.18 -12.56 1.15
C ARG A 7 -2.65 -12.47 1.00
N ALA A 8 -1.91 -12.48 2.12
CA ALA A 8 -0.46 -12.28 2.15
C ALA A 8 0.34 -13.21 1.23
N GLY A 9 -0.14 -14.43 0.97
CA GLY A 9 0.53 -15.36 0.06
C GLY A 9 0.79 -14.82 -1.36
N MET A 10 0.08 -13.77 -1.81
CA MET A 10 0.38 -13.13 -3.10
C MET A 10 1.79 -12.53 -3.18
N PHE A 11 2.37 -12.15 -2.04
CA PHE A 11 3.73 -11.63 -1.97
C PHE A 11 4.79 -12.71 -2.20
N ALA A 12 4.44 -14.00 -2.31
CA ALA A 12 5.39 -15.02 -2.74
C ALA A 12 5.75 -14.92 -4.24
N ARG A 13 4.98 -14.16 -5.03
CA ARG A 13 5.31 -13.92 -6.44
C ARG A 13 6.37 -12.83 -6.57
N GLU A 14 7.40 -13.09 -7.37
CA GLU A 14 8.52 -12.16 -7.58
C GLU A 14 8.07 -10.79 -8.12
N ASP A 15 7.09 -10.78 -9.03
CA ASP A 15 6.55 -9.56 -9.63
C ASP A 15 5.80 -8.67 -8.60
N ILE A 16 5.03 -9.30 -7.71
CA ILE A 16 4.35 -8.61 -6.61
C ILE A 16 5.34 -8.11 -5.57
N THR A 17 6.40 -8.88 -5.26
CA THR A 17 7.47 -8.43 -4.37
C THR A 17 8.19 -7.21 -4.93
N ALA A 18 8.55 -7.23 -6.22
CA ALA A 18 9.19 -6.11 -6.88
C ALA A 18 8.32 -4.85 -6.86
N LEU A 19 7.02 -4.99 -7.18
CA LEU A 19 6.05 -3.90 -7.08
C LEU A 19 5.91 -3.37 -5.65
N GLY A 20 5.83 -4.27 -4.67
CA GLY A 20 5.72 -3.93 -3.25
C GLY A 20 6.92 -3.14 -2.75
N LEU A 21 8.15 -3.57 -3.08
CA LEU A 21 9.38 -2.82 -2.76
C LEU A 21 9.39 -1.44 -3.39
N ALA A 22 9.02 -1.32 -4.67
CA ALA A 22 8.95 -0.04 -5.35
C ALA A 22 7.96 0.91 -4.65
N TYR A 23 6.77 0.41 -4.29
CA TYR A 23 5.76 1.20 -3.59
C TYR A 23 6.20 1.61 -2.18
N LEU A 24 6.82 0.70 -1.43
CA LEU A 24 7.32 1.00 -0.08
C LEU A 24 8.46 2.03 -0.10
N ARG A 25 9.32 2.03 -1.13
CA ARG A 25 10.36 3.06 -1.30
C ARG A 25 9.77 4.44 -1.58
N GLU A 26 8.72 4.53 -2.39
CA GLU A 26 7.96 5.76 -2.60
C GLU A 26 7.38 6.29 -1.29
N CYS A 27 6.71 5.42 -0.52
CA CYS A 27 6.19 5.77 0.81
C CYS A 27 7.30 6.21 1.77
N LEU A 28 8.47 5.57 1.74
CA LEU A 28 9.61 5.90 2.59
C LEU A 28 10.16 7.30 2.27
N GLN A 29 10.26 7.67 1.00
CA GLN A 29 10.69 9.02 0.59
C GLN A 29 9.75 10.09 1.15
N VAL A 30 8.44 9.88 1.00
CA VAL A 30 7.42 10.79 1.55
C VAL A 30 7.50 10.84 3.08
N ALA A 31 7.62 9.69 3.75
CA ALA A 31 7.71 9.62 5.21
C ALA A 31 8.95 10.35 5.76
N ARG A 32 10.08 10.31 5.07
CA ARG A 32 11.28 11.05 5.47
C ARG A 32 11.13 12.56 5.29
N ALA A 33 10.46 13.00 4.22
CA ALA A 33 10.12 14.42 4.05
C ALA A 33 9.16 14.93 5.13
N GLU A 34 8.34 14.03 5.69
CA GLU A 34 7.52 14.26 6.88
C GLU A 34 8.30 14.30 8.21
N GLY A 35 9.62 14.08 8.18
CA GLY A 35 10.48 14.08 9.36
C GLY A 35 10.62 12.72 10.05
N ALA A 36 10.14 11.62 9.45
CA ALA A 36 10.31 10.29 10.02
C ALA A 36 11.78 9.83 9.93
N ALA A 37 12.36 9.43 11.05
CA ALA A 37 13.70 8.85 11.14
C ALA A 37 13.63 7.32 10.88
N LEU A 38 13.48 6.94 9.61
CA LEU A 38 13.40 5.54 9.17
C LEU A 38 14.63 5.14 8.35
N SER A 39 15.10 3.91 8.54
CA SER A 39 16.24 3.33 7.82
C SER A 39 15.88 2.94 6.37
N ASP A 40 16.89 2.82 5.51
CA ASP A 40 16.72 2.42 4.10
C ASP A 40 16.19 1.00 3.95
N ASN A 41 16.35 0.15 4.96
CA ASN A 41 15.97 -1.26 4.96
C ASN A 41 14.49 -1.52 5.32
N VAL A 42 13.73 -0.50 5.72
CA VAL A 42 12.33 -0.65 6.13
C VAL A 42 11.47 -1.32 5.04
N PRO A 43 11.59 -0.98 3.74
CA PRO A 43 10.86 -1.67 2.67
C PRO A 43 11.14 -3.19 2.64
N GLU A 44 12.41 -3.57 2.73
CA GLU A 44 12.85 -4.96 2.72
C GLU A 44 12.38 -5.71 3.97
N GLU A 45 12.41 -5.08 5.15
CA GLU A 45 11.90 -5.65 6.39
C GLU A 45 10.39 -5.93 6.32
N ILE A 46 9.60 -5.00 5.74
CA ILE A 46 8.16 -5.16 5.56
C ILE A 46 7.86 -6.32 4.60
N ILE A 47 8.55 -6.38 3.45
CA ILE A 47 8.38 -7.48 2.49
C ILE A 47 8.79 -8.82 3.09
N ALA A 48 9.90 -8.87 3.81
CA ALA A 48 10.32 -10.07 4.53
C ALA A 48 9.28 -10.49 5.59
N GLY A 49 8.60 -9.53 6.22
CA GLY A 49 7.45 -9.79 7.08
C GLY A 49 6.31 -10.50 6.35
N PHE A 50 5.93 -10.03 5.16
CA PHE A 50 4.91 -10.69 4.33
C PHE A 50 5.35 -12.08 3.85
N HIS A 51 6.63 -12.29 3.56
CA HIS A 51 7.15 -13.61 3.19
C HIS A 51 7.12 -14.62 4.33
N ARG A 52 7.28 -14.19 5.59
CA ARG A 52 7.19 -15.06 6.78
C ARG A 52 5.78 -15.26 7.29
N ALA A 53 4.85 -14.38 6.94
CA ALA A 53 3.47 -14.47 7.39
C ALA A 53 2.77 -15.72 6.84
N PRO A 54 1.75 -16.25 7.55
CA PRO A 54 0.86 -17.26 6.97
C PRO A 54 0.29 -16.78 5.64
N ALA A 55 0.23 -17.68 4.65
CA ALA A 55 -0.24 -17.34 3.29
C ALA A 55 -1.68 -16.80 3.29
N ASP A 56 -2.47 -17.16 4.29
CA ASP A 56 -3.85 -16.73 4.53
C ASP A 56 -3.98 -15.53 5.50
N LEU A 57 -2.88 -14.86 5.85
CA LEU A 57 -2.96 -13.60 6.59
C LEU A 57 -3.73 -12.55 5.78
N SER A 58 -4.75 -11.97 6.40
CA SER A 58 -5.59 -10.90 5.84
C SER A 58 -5.26 -9.54 6.47
N THR A 59 -5.92 -8.49 5.98
CA THR A 59 -5.86 -7.12 6.54
C THR A 59 -7.27 -6.58 6.76
N SER A 60 -7.47 -5.68 7.72
CA SER A 60 -8.80 -5.08 8.00
C SER A 60 -9.44 -4.49 6.74
N ILE A 61 -8.69 -3.68 5.97
CA ILE A 61 -9.18 -3.07 4.73
C ILE A 61 -9.58 -4.11 3.65
N LEU A 62 -8.95 -5.29 3.61
CA LEU A 62 -9.40 -6.39 2.73
C LEU A 62 -10.72 -6.99 3.24
N ILE A 63 -10.87 -7.16 4.56
CA ILE A 63 -12.12 -7.65 5.15
C ILE A 63 -13.27 -6.67 4.88
N ASP A 64 -13.04 -5.36 5.02
CA ASP A 64 -14.04 -4.35 4.66
C ASP A 64 -14.42 -4.44 3.19
N ARG A 65 -13.44 -4.62 2.29
CA ARG A 65 -13.69 -4.81 0.85
C ARG A 65 -14.53 -6.05 0.54
N LEU A 66 -14.29 -7.16 1.23
CA LEU A 66 -15.04 -8.41 1.05
C LEU A 66 -16.47 -8.31 1.59
N ASN A 67 -16.69 -7.48 2.61
CA ASN A 67 -17.99 -7.24 3.22
C ASN A 67 -18.75 -6.05 2.61
N GLY A 68 -18.24 -5.43 1.54
CA GLY A 68 -18.87 -4.27 0.89
C GLY A 68 -18.96 -3.03 1.79
N ARG A 69 -18.01 -2.85 2.72
CA ARG A 69 -17.93 -1.69 3.60
C ARG A 69 -17.02 -0.61 3.00
N PRO A 70 -17.24 0.68 3.35
CA PRO A 70 -16.31 1.76 3.00
C PRO A 70 -14.89 1.44 3.48
N LEU A 71 -13.90 1.76 2.65
CA LEU A 71 -12.50 1.46 2.92
C LEU A 71 -11.78 2.68 3.51
N GLU A 72 -10.82 2.42 4.38
CA GLU A 72 -9.88 3.41 4.90
C GLU A 72 -8.81 3.83 3.87
N TRP A 73 -9.15 3.85 2.57
CA TRP A 73 -8.18 4.05 1.48
C TRP A 73 -7.50 5.42 1.56
N ASP A 74 -8.25 6.46 1.95
CA ASP A 74 -7.77 7.84 1.95
C ASP A 74 -6.75 8.12 3.07
N ILE A 75 -6.97 7.54 4.26
CA ILE A 75 -6.06 7.68 5.38
C ILE A 75 -4.87 6.71 5.30
N ARG A 76 -5.02 5.56 4.64
CA ARG A 76 -3.95 4.54 4.54
C ARG A 76 -3.06 4.70 3.31
N ASN A 77 -3.60 5.16 2.19
CA ASN A 77 -2.87 5.25 0.92
C ASN A 77 -2.94 6.67 0.35
N GLY A 78 -4.12 7.32 0.38
CA GLY A 78 -4.29 8.69 -0.12
C GLY A 78 -3.37 9.71 0.57
N VAL A 79 -3.04 9.46 1.85
CA VAL A 79 -2.11 10.31 2.61
C VAL A 79 -0.73 10.41 1.96
N VAL A 80 -0.20 9.34 1.36
CA VAL A 80 1.11 9.34 0.71
C VAL A 80 1.12 10.30 -0.48
N GLN A 81 0.07 10.23 -1.32
CA GLN A 81 -0.10 11.14 -2.45
C GLN A 81 -0.25 12.61 -2.00
N ARG A 82 -1.04 12.87 -0.95
CA ARG A 82 -1.22 14.24 -0.42
C ARG A 82 0.08 14.82 0.13
N ARG A 83 0.83 14.05 0.94
CA ARG A 83 2.09 14.50 1.53
C ARG A 83 3.20 14.58 0.48
N GLY A 84 3.25 13.65 -0.47
CA GLY A 84 4.17 13.72 -1.61
C GLY A 84 4.02 15.02 -2.40
N ARG A 85 2.78 15.39 -2.75
CA ARG A 85 2.49 16.68 -3.40
C ARG A 85 2.92 17.89 -2.59
N GLN A 86 2.73 17.87 -1.27
CA GLN A 86 3.13 18.97 -0.38
C GLN A 86 4.65 19.18 -0.35
N HIS A 87 5.43 18.11 -0.52
CA HIS A 87 6.89 18.15 -0.56
C HIS A 87 7.49 18.16 -1.97
N GLY A 88 6.67 18.20 -3.02
CA GLY A 88 7.15 18.12 -4.41
C GLY A 88 7.77 16.77 -4.78
N ILE A 89 7.42 15.70 -4.08
CA ILE A 89 7.91 14.34 -4.33
C ILE A 89 6.92 13.62 -5.26
N PRO A 90 7.36 13.14 -6.45
CA PRO A 90 6.52 12.32 -7.31
C PRO A 90 6.10 11.02 -6.64
N THR A 91 4.81 10.66 -6.77
CA THR A 91 4.25 9.42 -6.22
C THR A 91 3.53 8.60 -7.30
N PRO A 92 4.22 8.16 -8.36
CA PRO A 92 3.59 7.53 -9.52
C PRO A 92 2.85 6.23 -9.19
N LEU A 93 3.28 5.48 -8.17
CA LEU A 93 2.59 4.26 -7.76
C LEU A 93 1.34 4.59 -6.94
N SER A 94 1.39 5.54 -6.00
CA SER A 94 0.19 6.05 -5.35
C SER A 94 -0.80 6.65 -6.36
N ASP A 95 -0.33 7.33 -7.39
CA ASP A 95 -1.18 7.93 -8.44
C ASP A 95 -2.00 6.87 -9.21
N ILE A 96 -1.54 5.63 -9.25
CA ILE A 96 -2.28 4.49 -9.82
C ILE A 96 -3.11 3.77 -8.74
N ILE A 97 -2.51 3.48 -7.58
CA ILE A 97 -3.12 2.65 -6.53
C ILE A 97 -4.30 3.37 -5.86
N VAL A 98 -4.16 4.67 -5.56
CA VAL A 98 -5.15 5.43 -4.79
C VAL A 98 -6.49 5.54 -5.53
N PRO A 99 -6.55 5.93 -6.83
CA PRO A 99 -7.82 5.98 -7.55
C PRO A 99 -8.52 4.62 -7.65
N LEU A 100 -7.76 3.53 -7.81
CA LEU A 100 -8.32 2.18 -7.85
C LEU A 100 -8.91 1.75 -6.50
N LEU A 101 -8.27 2.13 -5.38
CA LEU A 101 -8.81 1.88 -4.04
C LEU A 101 -10.05 2.73 -3.76
N ALA A 102 -10.06 3.99 -4.20
CA ALA A 102 -11.20 4.88 -4.05
C ALA A 102 -12.42 4.32 -4.82
N ALA A 103 -12.25 3.96 -6.09
CA ALA A 103 -13.31 3.34 -6.89
C ALA A 103 -13.79 2.00 -6.28
N ALA A 104 -12.89 1.19 -5.72
CA ALA A 104 -13.25 -0.05 -5.04
C ALA A 104 -14.01 0.14 -3.72
N SER A 105 -13.97 1.35 -3.13
CA SER A 105 -14.65 1.72 -1.89
C SER A 105 -15.97 2.42 -2.17
N ASP A 106 -15.92 3.46 -3.00
CA ASP A 106 -16.94 4.50 -3.06
C ASP A 106 -17.71 4.45 -4.40
N GLY A 107 -17.26 3.63 -5.34
CA GLY A 107 -17.86 3.48 -6.67
C GLY A 107 -17.66 4.72 -7.57
N PRO A 108 -18.52 4.90 -8.59
CA PRO A 108 -19.62 4.01 -8.98
C PRO A 108 -19.12 2.70 -9.62
N GLY A 109 -20.00 1.70 -9.70
CA GLY A 109 -19.72 0.35 -10.23
C GLY A 109 -19.91 -0.73 -9.17
#